data_AF-A0AAU3MVS5-F1
#
_entry.id   AF-A0AAU3MVS5-F1
#
_cell.length_a   1.000
_cell.length_b   1.000
_cell.length_c   1.000
_cell.angle_alpha   90.00
_cell.angle_beta   90.00
_cell.angle_gamma   90.00
#
_symmetry.space_group_name_H-M   'P 1'
#
loop_
_entity.id
_entity.type
_entity.pdbx_description
1 polymer ?
#
loop_
_entity_poly.entity_id
_entity_poly.type
_entity_poly.pdbx_seq_one_letter_code
_entity_poly.pdbx_strand_id
1 'polypeptide(L)'
;MADRFSEITSVEEFIRLRESEDPEEYNRSAWATLPLHVWWDLVRNHPDMRFWAAHNRTVPSEILAELIKDPDWRVRDRVASKRRCPPELLEQLADDPHDAVRRLVAGHPHSPRSAVARLVDDRWPVIAQEARARLANWLYPQTSEPC
;
A
#
# COMPACT_ATOMS: atom_id res chain seq x y z
N MET A 1 -3.71 0.76 19.62
CA MET A 1 -4.81 0.96 18.64
C MET A 1 -5.31 -0.33 18.01
N ALA A 2 -4.48 -1.39 17.85
CA ALA A 2 -4.96 -2.72 17.43
C ALA A 2 -5.91 -3.37 18.45
N ASP A 3 -5.69 -3.09 19.75
CA ASP A 3 -6.41 -3.66 20.90
C ASP A 3 -7.89 -3.25 21.03
N ARG A 4 -8.44 -2.48 20.08
CA ARG A 4 -9.85 -2.04 20.09
C ARG A 4 -10.77 -3.00 19.35
N PHE A 5 -10.24 -3.79 18.42
CA PHE A 5 -11.04 -4.65 17.56
C PHE A 5 -10.68 -6.11 17.83
N SER A 6 -11.69 -6.94 18.07
CA SER A 6 -11.48 -8.38 18.19
C SER A 6 -10.96 -8.96 16.88
N GLU A 7 -10.01 -9.89 17.01
CA GLU A 7 -9.42 -10.63 15.90
C GLU A 7 -10.52 -11.29 15.05
N ILE A 8 -10.30 -11.33 13.73
CA ILE A 8 -11.15 -12.03 12.77
C ILE A 8 -10.45 -13.35 12.44
N THR A 9 -11.08 -14.48 12.74
CA THR A 9 -10.43 -15.79 12.72
C THR A 9 -10.77 -16.65 11.50
N SER A 10 -11.68 -16.18 10.63
CA SER A 10 -11.99 -16.87 9.37
C SER A 10 -12.21 -15.91 8.20
N VAL A 11 -12.09 -16.44 6.98
CA VAL A 11 -12.31 -15.69 5.75
C VAL A 11 -13.77 -15.31 5.60
N GLU A 12 -14.69 -16.21 5.95
CA GLU A 12 -16.14 -15.97 5.88
C GLU A 12 -16.56 -14.84 6.80
N GLU A 13 -15.99 -14.77 8.01
CA GLU A 13 -16.26 -13.65 8.91
C GLU A 13 -15.73 -12.34 8.31
N PHE A 14 -14.52 -12.33 7.75
CA PHE A 14 -13.96 -11.15 7.10
C PHE A 14 -14.86 -10.64 5.97
N ILE A 15 -15.33 -11.54 5.10
CA ILE A 15 -16.22 -11.22 3.98
C ILE A 15 -17.55 -10.67 4.49
N ARG A 16 -18.19 -11.36 5.44
CA ARG A 16 -19.44 -10.91 6.06
C ARG A 16 -19.32 -9.50 6.64
N LEU A 17 -18.24 -9.22 7.37
CA LEU A 17 -17.99 -7.90 7.96
C LEU A 17 -17.71 -6.83 6.90
N ARG A 18 -17.24 -7.20 5.70
CA ARG A 18 -17.02 -6.26 4.61
C ARG A 18 -18.27 -5.90 3.84
N GLU A 19 -19.21 -6.82 3.78
CA GLU A 19 -20.50 -6.65 3.13
C GLU A 19 -21.58 -6.10 4.07
N SER A 20 -21.26 -5.97 5.36
CA SER A 20 -22.18 -5.42 6.36
C SER A 20 -22.46 -3.93 6.14
N GLU A 21 -23.74 -3.57 6.25
CA GLU A 21 -24.19 -2.17 6.26
C GLU A 21 -23.91 -1.49 7.61
N ASP A 22 -23.58 -2.25 8.66
CA ASP A 22 -23.22 -1.72 9.96
C ASP A 22 -21.82 -1.06 9.90
N PRO A 23 -21.72 0.27 10.13
CA PRO A 23 -20.43 0.96 10.11
C PRO A 23 -19.43 0.41 11.13
N GLU A 24 -19.86 -0.16 12.25
CA GLU A 24 -18.96 -0.73 13.26
C GLU A 24 -18.34 -2.04 12.77
N GLU A 25 -19.12 -2.91 12.14
CA GLU A 25 -18.65 -4.15 11.52
C GLU A 25 -17.71 -3.85 10.34
N TYR A 26 -18.09 -2.91 9.49
CA TYR A 26 -17.24 -2.45 8.38
C TYR A 26 -15.92 -1.84 8.89
N ASN A 27 -15.96 -1.08 9.98
CA ASN A 27 -14.75 -0.58 10.61
C ASN A 27 -13.91 -1.72 11.19
N ARG A 28 -14.53 -2.73 11.82
CA ARG A 28 -13.80 -3.89 12.35
C ARG A 28 -13.03 -4.61 11.25
N SER A 29 -13.61 -4.88 10.08
CA SER A 29 -12.88 -5.51 8.97
C SER A 29 -11.71 -4.67 8.42
N ALA A 30 -11.68 -3.36 8.67
CA ALA A 30 -10.56 -2.49 8.28
C ALA A 30 -9.40 -2.49 9.29
N TRP A 31 -9.68 -2.76 10.56
CA TRP A 31 -8.75 -2.48 11.66
C TRP A 31 -8.44 -3.69 12.55
N ALA A 32 -9.24 -4.76 12.50
CA ALA A 32 -8.97 -6.00 13.21
C ALA A 32 -7.74 -6.72 12.62
N THR A 33 -7.05 -7.47 13.48
CA THR A 33 -6.02 -8.43 13.07
C THR A 33 -6.69 -9.69 12.53
N LEU A 34 -5.99 -10.36 11.62
CA LEU A 34 -6.32 -11.71 11.18
C LEU A 34 -5.05 -12.58 11.35
N PRO A 35 -5.18 -13.86 11.75
CA PRO A 35 -4.08 -14.80 11.72
C PRO A 35 -3.51 -14.94 10.31
N LEU A 36 -2.19 -15.18 10.20
CA LEU A 36 -1.49 -15.23 8.91
C LEU A 36 -2.08 -16.27 7.94
N HIS A 37 -2.54 -17.42 8.44
CA HIS A 37 -3.15 -18.44 7.60
C HIS A 37 -4.49 -17.97 6.97
N VAL A 38 -5.27 -17.17 7.70
CA VAL A 38 -6.53 -16.58 7.19
C VAL A 38 -6.23 -15.56 6.10
N TRP A 39 -5.17 -14.75 6.26
CA TRP A 39 -4.73 -13.85 5.19
C TRP A 39 -4.34 -14.60 3.91
N TRP A 40 -3.58 -15.68 4.05
CA TRP A 40 -3.18 -16.48 2.89
C TRP A 40 -4.37 -17.15 2.20
N ASP A 41 -5.31 -17.66 2.98
CA ASP A 41 -6.54 -18.24 2.46
C ASP A 41 -7.36 -17.20 1.68
N LEU A 42 -7.59 -16.02 2.28
CA LEU A 42 -8.28 -14.89 1.65
C LEU A 42 -7.62 -14.51 0.31
N VAL A 43 -6.30 -14.26 0.31
CA VAL A 43 -5.61 -13.77 -0.89
C VAL A 43 -5.54 -14.83 -1.99
N ARG A 44 -5.44 -16.11 -1.65
CA ARG A 44 -5.32 -17.18 -2.65
C ARG A 44 -6.67 -17.58 -3.23
N ASN A 45 -7.71 -17.66 -2.40
CA ASN A 45 -8.99 -18.25 -2.76
C ASN A 45 -10.09 -17.23 -3.01
N HIS A 46 -9.91 -15.95 -2.65
CA HIS A 46 -10.90 -14.88 -2.81
C HIS A 46 -10.29 -13.65 -3.52
N PRO A 47 -10.03 -13.73 -4.84
CA PRO A 47 -9.38 -12.65 -5.59
C PRO A 47 -10.14 -11.31 -5.55
N ASP A 48 -11.47 -11.36 -5.48
CA ASP A 48 -12.37 -10.22 -5.31
C ASP A 48 -12.16 -9.47 -3.98
N MET A 49 -11.60 -10.13 -2.96
CA MET A 49 -11.33 -9.53 -1.66
C MET A 49 -9.93 -8.93 -1.51
N ARG A 50 -9.04 -9.09 -2.50
CA ARG A 50 -7.64 -8.64 -2.40
C ARG A 50 -7.49 -7.13 -2.25
N PHE A 51 -8.38 -6.35 -2.85
CA PHE A 51 -8.43 -4.90 -2.63
C PHE A 51 -8.70 -4.57 -1.16
N TRP A 52 -9.63 -5.29 -0.53
CA TRP A 52 -9.97 -5.12 0.88
C TRP A 52 -8.88 -5.63 1.81
N ALA A 53 -8.18 -6.69 1.42
CA ALA A 53 -6.98 -7.16 2.12
C ALA A 53 -5.89 -6.07 2.11
N ALA A 54 -5.60 -5.48 0.94
CA ALA A 54 -4.67 -4.36 0.83
C ALA A 54 -5.14 -3.13 1.62
N HIS A 55 -6.46 -2.90 1.74
CA HIS A 55 -7.04 -1.79 2.49
C HIS A 55 -6.87 -1.93 4.01
N ASN A 56 -6.94 -3.16 4.54
CA ASN A 56 -6.85 -3.44 5.96
C ASN A 56 -5.54 -2.89 6.58
N ARG A 57 -5.62 -2.32 7.80
CA ARG A 57 -4.52 -1.60 8.45
C ARG A 57 -3.53 -2.49 9.18
N THR A 58 -3.86 -3.76 9.40
CA THR A 58 -3.06 -4.76 10.13
C THR A 58 -2.47 -5.83 9.22
N VAL A 59 -2.75 -5.78 7.90
CA VAL A 59 -2.23 -6.73 6.92
C VAL A 59 -0.69 -6.89 7.04
N PRO A 60 -0.18 -8.12 7.21
CA PRO A 60 1.25 -8.39 7.31
C PRO A 60 2.03 -8.01 6.05
N SER A 61 3.30 -7.66 6.21
CA SER A 61 4.20 -7.30 5.11
C SER A 61 4.37 -8.43 4.08
N GLU A 62 4.39 -9.69 4.52
CA GLU A 62 4.48 -10.86 3.64
C GLU A 62 3.26 -10.97 2.70
N ILE A 63 2.08 -10.59 3.20
CA ILE A 63 0.85 -10.57 2.42
C ILE A 63 0.87 -9.38 1.45
N LEU A 64 1.36 -8.22 1.89
CA LEU A 64 1.59 -7.08 0.98
C LEU A 64 2.55 -7.43 -0.15
N ALA A 65 3.61 -8.20 0.13
CA ALA A 65 4.58 -8.65 -0.87
C ALA A 65 3.96 -9.57 -1.93
N GLU A 66 2.89 -10.28 -1.60
CA GLU A 66 2.11 -11.02 -2.59
C GLU A 66 1.16 -10.10 -3.36
N LEU A 67 0.49 -9.17 -2.68
CA LEU A 67 -0.48 -8.26 -3.28
C LEU A 67 0.14 -7.27 -4.29
N ILE A 68 1.43 -6.96 -4.20
CA ILE A 68 2.13 -6.16 -5.24
C ILE A 68 2.28 -6.89 -6.58
N LYS A 69 1.99 -8.20 -6.64
CA LYS A 69 1.98 -8.98 -7.88
C LYS A 69 0.58 -9.13 -8.47
N ASP A 70 -0.44 -8.58 -7.79
CA ASP A 70 -1.82 -8.75 -8.21
C ASP A 70 -2.04 -8.16 -9.61
N PRO A 71 -2.80 -8.83 -10.51
CA PRO A 71 -3.05 -8.29 -11.84
C PRO A 71 -3.82 -6.96 -11.83
N ASP A 72 -4.66 -6.71 -10.83
CA ASP A 72 -5.38 -5.46 -10.68
C ASP A 72 -4.48 -4.36 -10.10
N TRP A 73 -4.20 -3.34 -10.92
CA TRP A 73 -3.39 -2.20 -10.51
C TRP A 73 -3.98 -1.45 -9.32
N ARG A 74 -5.31 -1.52 -9.08
CA ARG A 74 -5.96 -0.88 -7.93
C ARG A 74 -5.57 -1.54 -6.61
N VAL A 75 -5.26 -2.84 -6.62
CA VAL A 75 -4.73 -3.55 -5.46
C VAL A 75 -3.31 -3.09 -5.19
N ARG A 76 -2.47 -3.04 -6.22
CA ARG A 76 -1.07 -2.58 -6.12
C ARG A 76 -0.96 -1.12 -5.69
N ASP A 77 -1.81 -0.24 -6.24
CA ASP A 77 -1.99 1.15 -5.84
C ASP A 77 -2.34 1.27 -4.35
N ARG A 78 -3.29 0.45 -3.88
CA ARG A 78 -3.66 0.43 -2.47
C ARG A 78 -2.48 0.05 -1.59
N VAL A 79 -1.63 -0.90 -1.99
CA VAL A 79 -0.39 -1.25 -1.27
C VAL A 79 0.59 -0.07 -1.25
N ALA A 80 0.87 0.56 -2.41
CA ALA A 80 1.75 1.72 -2.53
C ALA A 80 1.30 2.91 -1.67
N SER A 81 -0.01 3.09 -1.51
CA SER A 81 -0.61 4.19 -0.72
C SER A 81 -0.44 4.03 0.80
N LYS A 82 -0.04 2.84 1.28
CA LYS A 82 0.06 2.60 2.72
C LYS A 82 1.21 3.41 3.30
N ARG A 83 0.91 4.29 4.26
CA ARG A 83 1.90 5.10 4.99
C ARG A 83 3.10 4.29 5.52
N ARG A 84 2.90 3.02 5.87
CA ARG A 84 3.93 2.09 6.37
C ARG A 84 4.28 1.01 5.34
N CYS A 85 4.14 1.28 4.04
CA CYS A 85 4.57 0.37 3.00
C CYS A 85 6.10 0.13 3.14
N PRO A 86 6.56 -1.13 3.20
CA PRO A 86 7.98 -1.42 3.27
C PRO A 86 8.75 -0.81 2.07
N PRO A 87 9.91 -0.18 2.31
CA PRO A 87 10.70 0.44 1.24
C PRO A 87 11.06 -0.53 0.11
N GLU A 88 11.28 -1.81 0.41
CA GLU A 88 11.62 -2.85 -0.56
C GLU A 88 10.46 -3.17 -1.52
N LEU A 89 9.21 -2.99 -1.07
CA LEU A 89 8.03 -3.12 -1.94
C LEU A 89 7.87 -1.87 -2.81
N LEU A 90 8.13 -0.67 -2.27
CA LEU A 90 8.14 0.57 -3.06
C LEU A 90 9.24 0.53 -4.13
N GLU A 91 10.38 -0.09 -3.85
CA GLU A 91 11.43 -0.36 -4.83
C GLU A 91 10.90 -1.19 -6.00
N GLN A 92 10.15 -2.26 -5.74
CA GLN A 92 9.57 -3.08 -6.82
C GLN A 92 8.49 -2.33 -7.61
N LEU A 93 7.63 -1.58 -6.90
CA LEU A 93 6.51 -0.84 -7.49
C LEU A 93 6.96 0.38 -8.32
N ALA A 94 8.22 0.79 -8.26
CA ALA A 94 8.75 1.85 -9.12
C ALA A 94 8.71 1.48 -10.61
N ASP A 95 8.76 0.19 -10.95
CA ASP A 95 8.66 -0.31 -12.32
C ASP A 95 7.23 -0.77 -12.68
N ASP A 96 6.23 -0.45 -11.85
CA ASP A 96 4.85 -0.90 -12.08
C ASP A 96 4.35 -0.45 -13.47
N PRO A 97 3.69 -1.30 -14.26
CA PRO A 97 3.19 -0.91 -15.57
C PRO A 97 2.17 0.24 -15.50
N HIS A 98 1.44 0.38 -14.40
CA HIS A 98 0.40 1.39 -14.23
C HIS A 98 0.94 2.67 -13.59
N ASP A 99 0.64 3.82 -14.19
CA ASP A 99 1.17 5.12 -13.78
C ASP A 99 0.65 5.58 -12.40
N ALA A 100 -0.61 5.29 -12.06
CA ALA A 100 -1.15 5.59 -10.72
C ALA A 100 -0.29 5.00 -9.59
N VAL A 101 0.19 3.77 -9.77
CA VAL A 101 1.07 3.10 -8.81
C VAL A 101 2.43 3.79 -8.74
N ARG A 102 3.06 4.05 -9.90
CA ARG A 102 4.36 4.75 -9.97
C ARG A 102 4.29 6.17 -9.40
N ARG A 103 3.17 6.87 -9.61
CA ARG A 103 2.91 8.19 -9.03
C ARG A 103 2.92 8.15 -7.50
N LEU A 104 2.30 7.13 -6.90
CA LEU A 104 2.36 6.94 -5.45
C LEU A 104 3.80 6.71 -5.00
N VAL A 105 4.57 5.87 -5.70
CA VAL A 105 5.99 5.65 -5.37
C VAL A 105 6.81 6.94 -5.45
N ALA A 106 6.65 7.77 -6.49
CA ALA A 106 7.35 9.06 -6.59
C ALA A 106 7.07 9.97 -5.38
N GLY A 107 5.81 10.05 -4.95
CA GLY A 107 5.37 10.88 -3.82
C GLY A 107 5.53 10.25 -2.42
N HIS A 108 5.74 8.93 -2.30
CA HIS A 108 5.63 8.25 -1.01
C HIS A 108 6.82 8.54 -0.07
N PRO A 109 6.63 9.04 1.17
CA PRO A 109 7.72 9.51 2.05
C PRO A 109 8.86 8.50 2.31
N HIS A 110 8.54 7.21 2.29
CA HIS A 110 9.50 6.12 2.52
C HIS A 110 10.05 5.48 1.25
N SER A 111 9.76 6.03 0.07
CA SER A 111 10.35 5.51 -1.18
C SER A 111 11.88 5.64 -1.13
N PRO A 112 12.61 4.55 -1.40
CA PRO A 112 14.05 4.61 -1.51
C PRO A 112 14.49 5.59 -2.61
N ARG A 113 15.70 6.13 -2.46
CA ARG A 113 16.27 7.04 -3.46
C ARG A 113 16.43 6.37 -4.83
N SER A 114 16.76 5.07 -4.85
CA SER A 114 16.86 4.25 -6.07
C SER A 114 15.53 4.09 -6.81
N ALA A 115 14.44 3.82 -6.08
CA ALA A 115 13.08 3.81 -6.63
C ALA A 115 12.72 5.14 -7.29
N VAL A 116 12.92 6.26 -6.57
CA VAL A 116 12.63 7.60 -7.10
C VAL A 116 13.53 7.94 -8.30
N ALA A 117 14.79 7.51 -8.27
CA ALA A 117 15.71 7.72 -9.39
C ALA A 117 15.28 7.03 -10.68
N ARG A 118 14.63 5.86 -10.63
CA ARG A 118 14.07 5.22 -11.82
C ARG A 118 12.91 5.99 -12.44
N LEU A 119 12.22 6.79 -11.65
CA LEU A 119 11.03 7.54 -12.09
C LEU A 119 11.36 8.89 -12.72
N VAL A 120 12.63 9.33 -12.78
CA VAL A 120 12.98 10.67 -13.30
C VAL A 120 12.67 10.84 -14.78
N ASP A 121 12.61 9.75 -15.55
CA ASP A 121 12.29 9.74 -16.97
C ASP A 121 10.99 8.97 -17.25
N ASP A 122 10.08 8.96 -16.27
CA ASP A 122 8.75 8.37 -16.45
C ASP A 122 8.04 8.95 -17.68
N ARG A 123 7.31 8.10 -18.39
CA ARG A 123 6.50 8.49 -19.56
C ARG A 123 5.50 9.60 -19.23
N TRP A 124 5.01 9.66 -17.99
CA TRP A 124 4.11 10.70 -17.54
C TRP A 124 4.88 11.87 -16.92
N PRO A 125 4.84 13.07 -17.51
CA PRO A 125 5.65 14.21 -17.06
C PRO A 125 5.46 14.58 -15.59
N VAL A 126 4.24 14.41 -15.07
CA VAL A 126 3.92 14.69 -13.66
C VAL A 126 4.69 13.78 -12.69
N ILE A 127 4.92 12.52 -13.05
CA ILE A 127 5.68 11.56 -12.24
C ILE A 127 7.17 11.88 -12.32
N ALA A 128 7.67 12.11 -13.54
CA ALA A 128 9.05 12.51 -13.79
C ALA A 128 9.43 13.80 -13.05
N GLN A 129 8.55 14.80 -13.08
CA GLN A 129 8.76 16.07 -12.39
C GLN A 129 8.78 15.90 -10.86
N GLU A 130 7.84 15.13 -10.30
CA GLU A 130 7.82 14.80 -8.87
C GLU A 130 9.11 14.10 -8.44
N ALA A 131 9.54 13.09 -9.21
CA ALA A 131 10.77 12.36 -8.92
C ALA A 131 12.01 13.27 -8.95
N ARG A 132 12.14 14.13 -9.97
CA ARG A 132 13.24 15.10 -10.07
C ARG A 132 13.23 16.10 -8.92
N ALA A 133 12.06 16.66 -8.59
CA ALA A 133 11.91 17.60 -7.47
C ALA A 133 12.31 16.95 -6.14
N ARG A 134 11.89 15.71 -5.93
CA ARG A 134 12.23 14.94 -4.74
C ARG A 134 13.72 14.62 -4.62
N LEU A 135 14.36 14.22 -5.73
CA LEU A 135 15.81 13.99 -5.76
C LEU A 135 16.59 15.28 -5.47
N ALA A 136 16.14 16.40 -6.03
CA ALA A 136 16.73 17.72 -5.80
C ALA A 136 16.61 18.13 -4.33
N ASN A 137 15.45 17.93 -3.70
CA ASN A 137 15.25 18.23 -2.28
C ASN A 137 16.15 17.39 -1.35
N TRP A 138 16.50 16.16 -1.74
CA TRP A 138 17.49 15.37 -0.99
C TRP A 138 18.93 15.85 -1.17
N LEU A 139 19.28 16.43 -2.32
CA LEU A 139 20.62 16.95 -2.59
C LEU A 139 20.84 18.36 -2.02
N TYR A 140 19.78 19.16 -2.04
CA TYR A 140 19.75 20.55 -1.60
C TYR A 140 18.53 20.77 -0.71
N PRO A 141 18.51 20.20 0.51
CA PRO A 141 17.41 20.42 1.44
C PRO A 141 17.36 21.91 1.77
N GLN A 142 16.20 22.54 1.57
CA GLN A 142 15.99 23.91 2.02
C GLN A 142 16.09 23.90 3.55
N THR A 143 17.24 24.31 4.09
CA THR A 143 17.38 24.56 5.52
C THR A 143 16.43 25.71 5.85
N SER A 144 15.36 25.43 6.59
CA SER A 144 14.65 26.47 7.31
C SER A 144 15.68 27.23 8.14
N GLU A 145 15.91 28.50 7.80
CA GLU A 145 16.71 29.42 8.60
C GLU A 145 16.19 29.37 10.05
N PRO A 146 17.05 29.21 11.07
CA PRO A 146 16.63 29.41 12.43
C PRO A 146 16.21 30.88 12.59
N CYS A 147 14.94 31.11 12.94
CA CYS A 147 14.49 32.36 13.54
C CYS A 147 15.12 32.49 14.93
#